data_AF-A0A1Q7NBI0-F1
#
_entry.id   AF-A0A1Q7NBI0-F1
#
_cell.length_a   1.000
_cell.length_b   1.000
_cell.length_c   1.000
_cell.angle_alpha   90.00
_cell.angle_beta   90.00
_cell.angle_gamma   90.00
#
_symmetry.space_group_name_H-M   'P 1'
#
loop_
_entity.id
_entity.type
_entity.pdbx_description
1 polymer ?
#
loop_
_entity_poly.entity_id
_entity_poly.type
_entity_poly.pdbx_seq_one_letter_code
_entity_poly.pdbx_strand_id
1 'polypeptide(L)'
;MEKLASLSNTNVKLKDTAVESDEFYIKAGLKGSRPYHEEIIKIGRKPRRRGGLKPWKGRGTFQKDHPMITCIHQRNGMTYFDVPIKQSLVDVVCTNVGYGSMICTDEYLPYGKLEEHGFVHEQVNHSKKEYARGNVHVNNCECRSNLYQLWIRKFMGVNKHNLQTYSKAFQFIHNLRSVEDRKERFRLILC
;
A
#
# COMPACT_ATOMS: atom_id res chain seq x y z
N MET A 1 38.76 4.83 -6.87
CA MET A 1 37.87 4.02 -6.03
C MET A 1 36.82 4.94 -5.43
N GLU A 2 35.80 5.28 -6.20
CA GLU A 2 34.77 6.23 -5.81
C GLU A 2 33.60 5.55 -5.10
N LYS A 3 33.30 6.07 -3.89
CA LYS A 3 32.01 6.10 -3.18
C LYS A 3 31.01 4.96 -3.47
N LEU A 4 31.18 3.84 -2.78
CA LEU A 4 30.08 2.99 -2.34
C LEU A 4 29.38 3.66 -1.14
N ALA A 5 28.59 4.69 -1.41
CA ALA A 5 27.70 5.28 -0.42
C ALA A 5 26.44 4.41 -0.30
N SER A 6 26.37 3.63 0.77
CA SER A 6 25.16 3.38 1.58
C SER A 6 23.82 3.29 0.84
N LEU A 7 23.49 2.11 0.30
CA LEU A 7 22.14 1.76 -0.16
C LEU A 7 21.26 1.14 0.96
N SER A 8 21.68 1.25 2.22
CA SER A 8 21.01 0.58 3.35
C SER A 8 20.19 1.49 4.27
N ASN A 9 20.04 2.80 4.01
CA ASN A 9 19.19 3.64 4.88
C ASN A 9 18.79 5.01 4.30
N THR A 10 18.22 5.06 3.10
CA THR A 10 17.62 6.30 2.62
C THR A 10 16.10 6.23 2.70
N ASN A 11 15.55 6.89 3.72
CA ASN A 11 14.23 7.51 3.66
C ASN A 11 14.22 8.55 2.52
N VAL A 12 14.36 8.12 1.27
CA VAL A 12 14.12 8.98 0.11
C VAL A 12 12.62 9.16 0.04
N LYS A 13 12.14 10.24 0.68
CA LYS A 13 10.80 10.74 0.41
C LYS A 13 10.66 10.96 -1.09
N LEU A 14 9.52 10.58 -1.67
CA LEU A 14 9.24 10.82 -3.09
C LEU A 14 9.34 12.35 -3.31
N LYS A 15 10.31 12.80 -4.12
CA LYS A 15 10.65 14.22 -4.31
C LYS A 15 10.00 14.81 -5.57
N ASP A 16 9.62 16.10 -5.45
CA ASP A 16 9.44 17.09 -6.52
C ASP A 16 8.50 16.74 -7.68
N THR A 17 7.46 15.95 -7.42
CA THR A 17 6.48 15.57 -8.45
C THR A 17 5.09 15.34 -7.85
N ALA A 18 4.05 15.43 -8.68
CA ALA A 18 2.70 15.05 -8.27
C ALA A 18 2.65 13.56 -7.90
N VAL A 19 2.05 13.27 -6.76
CA VAL A 19 1.90 11.94 -6.16
C VAL A 19 0.42 11.58 -6.15
N GLU A 20 0.11 10.34 -6.42
CA GLU A 20 -1.23 9.78 -6.23
C GLU A 20 -1.24 8.94 -4.95
N SER A 21 -2.29 9.04 -4.15
CA SER A 21 -2.51 8.15 -3.01
C SER A 21 -3.93 7.62 -3.03
N ASP A 22 -4.05 6.32 -2.76
CA ASP A 22 -5.32 5.61 -2.64
C ASP A 22 -5.15 4.49 -1.61
N GLU A 23 -6.26 4.04 -1.03
CA GLU A 23 -6.30 2.90 -0.14
C GLU A 23 -7.24 1.81 -0.64
N PHE A 24 -6.82 0.57 -0.46
CA PHE A 24 -7.64 -0.58 -0.79
C PHE A 24 -7.58 -1.60 0.32
N TYR A 25 -8.53 -2.52 0.33
CA TYR A 25 -8.69 -3.49 1.40
C TYR A 25 -8.65 -4.89 0.82
N ILE A 26 -7.94 -5.79 1.51
CA ILE A 26 -7.90 -7.19 1.12
C ILE A 26 -8.30 -8.09 2.27
N LYS A 27 -8.76 -9.30 1.96
CA LYS A 27 -8.99 -10.34 2.97
C LYS A 27 -7.67 -10.96 3.39
N ALA A 28 -7.31 -10.79 4.66
CA ALA A 28 -6.13 -11.41 5.25
C ALA A 28 -6.48 -11.90 6.66
N GLY A 29 -6.43 -13.22 6.85
CA GLY A 29 -6.81 -13.85 8.11
C GLY A 29 -5.62 -14.18 8.99
N LEU A 30 -5.80 -15.15 9.89
CA LEU A 30 -4.72 -15.77 10.65
C LEU A 30 -4.43 -17.15 10.03
N LYS A 31 -3.80 -17.18 8.85
CA LYS A 31 -3.40 -18.44 8.17
C LYS A 31 -2.01 -18.87 8.65
N GLY A 32 -1.83 -20.19 8.88
CA GLY A 32 -0.54 -20.74 9.32
C GLY A 32 -0.13 -20.32 10.74
N SER A 33 -1.06 -19.81 11.52
CA SER A 33 -0.81 -19.11 12.77
C SER A 33 -0.63 -20.05 13.97
N ARG A 34 0.49 -20.77 14.05
CA ARG A 34 0.92 -21.39 15.32
C ARG A 34 1.26 -20.34 16.39
N PRO A 35 2.02 -19.27 16.10
CA PRO A 35 2.38 -18.25 17.10
C PRO A 35 1.19 -17.42 17.60
N TYR A 36 0.14 -17.26 16.77
CA TYR A 36 -1.05 -16.45 17.11
C TYR A 36 -2.24 -17.31 17.53
N HIS A 37 -1.98 -18.55 17.96
CA HIS A 37 -3.03 -19.47 18.41
C HIS A 37 -3.82 -18.87 19.59
N GLU A 38 -3.16 -18.15 20.48
CA GLU A 38 -3.82 -17.41 21.55
C GLU A 38 -4.77 -16.33 21.06
N GLU A 39 -4.43 -15.59 19.99
CA GLU A 39 -5.31 -14.59 19.37
C GLU A 39 -6.57 -15.28 18.81
N ILE A 40 -6.40 -16.45 18.19
CA ILE A 40 -7.52 -17.25 17.67
C ILE A 40 -8.43 -17.74 18.82
N ILE A 41 -7.85 -18.22 19.92
CA ILE A 41 -8.57 -18.67 21.11
C ILE A 41 -9.30 -17.49 21.78
N LYS A 42 -8.62 -16.36 22.01
CA LYS A 42 -9.20 -15.15 22.61
C LYS A 42 -10.36 -14.60 21.81
N ILE A 43 -10.27 -14.63 20.48
CA ILE A 43 -11.35 -14.22 19.56
C ILE A 43 -12.50 -15.26 19.54
N GLY A 44 -12.33 -16.42 20.16
CA GLY A 44 -13.36 -17.49 20.21
C GLY A 44 -13.63 -18.11 18.84
N ARG A 45 -12.64 -18.09 17.95
CA ARG A 45 -12.88 -18.32 16.52
C ARG A 45 -12.88 -19.81 16.19
N LYS A 46 -14.03 -20.30 15.69
CA LYS A 46 -14.14 -21.70 15.23
C LYS A 46 -13.24 -21.97 14.01
N PRO A 47 -12.70 -23.20 13.86
CA PRO A 47 -12.01 -23.61 12.63
C PRO A 47 -12.87 -23.35 11.39
N ARG A 48 -12.25 -22.85 10.32
CA ARG A 48 -13.00 -22.42 9.12
C ARG A 48 -13.47 -23.66 8.34
N ARG A 49 -14.76 -23.69 7.96
CA ARG A 49 -15.27 -24.58 6.89
C ARG A 49 -15.11 -23.88 5.52
N ARG A 50 -15.11 -24.63 4.41
CA ARG A 50 -14.90 -24.12 3.02
C ARG A 50 -15.64 -22.80 2.76
N GLY A 51 -15.01 -21.87 2.02
CA GLY A 51 -15.64 -20.60 1.59
C GLY A 51 -14.88 -19.30 1.94
N GLY A 52 -13.75 -19.40 2.65
CA GLY A 52 -12.92 -18.23 2.96
C GLY A 52 -13.57 -17.26 3.97
N LEU A 53 -12.99 -16.07 4.11
CA LEU A 53 -13.54 -15.03 4.99
C LEU A 53 -14.78 -14.39 4.35
N LYS A 54 -15.87 -14.30 5.11
CA LYS A 54 -17.09 -13.58 4.68
C LYS A 54 -16.70 -12.13 4.35
N PRO A 55 -17.05 -11.59 3.17
CA PRO A 55 -16.79 -10.19 2.86
C PRO A 55 -17.51 -9.31 3.88
N TRP A 56 -16.76 -8.39 4.49
CA TRP A 56 -17.33 -7.38 5.36
C TRP A 56 -18.04 -6.33 4.51
N LYS A 57 -19.16 -5.79 5.00
CA LYS A 57 -19.85 -4.68 4.34
C LYS A 57 -19.25 -3.35 4.82
N GLY A 58 -18.78 -2.52 3.90
CA GLY A 58 -18.12 -1.25 4.20
C GLY A 58 -16.62 -1.38 4.46
N ARG A 59 -16.02 -0.35 5.07
CA ARG A 59 -14.57 -0.29 5.29
C ARG A 59 -14.06 -1.42 6.18
N GLY A 60 -12.96 -2.03 5.75
CA GLY A 60 -12.29 -3.08 6.49
C GLY A 60 -11.48 -2.54 7.67
N THR A 61 -11.18 -3.40 8.63
CA THR A 61 -10.18 -3.10 9.67
C THR A 61 -9.28 -4.32 9.88
N PHE A 62 -8.13 -4.08 10.50
CA PHE A 62 -7.18 -5.14 10.86
C PHE A 62 -7.82 -6.22 11.75
N GLN A 63 -8.68 -5.81 12.69
CA GLN A 63 -9.41 -6.71 13.59
C GLN A 63 -10.44 -7.56 12.84
N LYS A 64 -11.01 -7.02 11.76
CA LYS A 64 -12.00 -7.71 10.91
C LYS A 64 -11.37 -8.61 9.84
N ASP A 65 -10.05 -8.83 9.87
CA ASP A 65 -9.30 -9.55 8.84
C ASP A 65 -9.46 -8.96 7.42
N HIS A 66 -9.73 -7.66 7.38
CA HIS A 66 -9.84 -6.88 6.15
C HIS A 66 -8.95 -5.64 6.26
N PRO A 67 -7.63 -5.81 6.42
CA PRO A 67 -6.72 -4.70 6.60
C PRO A 67 -6.72 -3.75 5.39
N MET A 68 -6.52 -2.48 5.70
CA MET A 68 -6.25 -1.43 4.72
C MET A 68 -4.79 -1.56 4.24
N ILE A 69 -4.59 -1.31 2.95
CA ILE A 69 -3.29 -1.15 2.33
C ILE A 69 -3.28 0.20 1.63
N THR A 70 -2.31 1.03 1.96
CA THR A 70 -2.09 2.32 1.28
C THR A 70 -1.21 2.08 0.06
N CYS A 71 -1.63 2.60 -1.10
CA CYS A 71 -0.83 2.72 -2.30
C CYS A 71 -0.45 4.20 -2.48
N ILE A 72 0.84 4.47 -2.63
CA ILE A 72 1.36 5.80 -2.95
C ILE A 72 2.18 5.66 -4.22
N HIS A 73 1.86 6.43 -5.24
CA HIS A 73 2.57 6.39 -6.51
C HIS A 73 3.09 7.77 -6.90
N GLN A 74 4.40 7.89 -7.07
CA GLN A 74 5.01 9.05 -7.68
C GLN A 74 4.85 8.97 -9.21
N ARG A 75 4.28 9.99 -9.85
CA ARG A 75 4.12 9.99 -11.31
C ARG A 75 5.46 9.78 -12.01
N ASN A 76 5.47 8.84 -12.96
CA ASN A 76 6.68 8.40 -13.68
C ASN A 76 7.81 7.90 -12.77
N GLY A 77 7.49 7.48 -11.55
CA GLY A 77 8.45 7.07 -10.54
C GLY A 77 8.07 5.78 -9.85
N MET A 78 8.47 5.68 -8.58
CA MET A 78 8.29 4.48 -7.78
C MET A 78 6.88 4.40 -7.20
N THR A 79 6.48 3.18 -6.87
CA THR A 79 5.28 2.89 -6.10
C THR A 79 5.67 2.42 -4.71
N TYR A 80 4.92 2.85 -3.71
CA TYR A 80 5.06 2.43 -2.33
C TYR A 80 3.76 1.80 -1.84
N PHE A 81 3.87 0.68 -1.13
CA PHE A 81 2.75 0.01 -0.50
C PHE A 81 2.99 -0.10 1.00
N ASP A 82 1.99 0.23 1.81
CA ASP A 82 2.08 0.09 3.27
C ASP A 82 0.82 -0.51 3.87
N VAL A 83 0.98 -1.28 4.94
CA VAL A 83 -0.10 -1.89 5.72
C VAL A 83 -0.09 -1.24 7.10
N PRO A 84 -0.72 -0.06 7.26
CA PRO A 84 -0.70 0.64 8.54
C PRO A 84 -1.53 -0.13 9.59
N ILE A 85 -0.85 -0.55 10.66
CA ILE A 85 -1.51 -1.22 11.81
C ILE A 85 -1.91 -0.20 12.89
N LYS A 86 -1.03 0.78 13.17
CA LYS A 86 -1.21 1.79 14.23
C LYS A 86 -1.13 3.22 13.73
N GLN A 87 -0.52 3.44 12.56
CA GLN A 87 -0.34 4.76 11.97
C GLN A 87 -1.62 5.20 11.26
N SER A 88 -1.88 6.50 11.22
CA SER A 88 -2.95 7.02 10.37
C SER A 88 -2.52 6.99 8.90
N LEU A 89 -3.51 7.01 7.99
CA LEU A 89 -3.27 7.13 6.56
C LEU A 89 -2.39 8.35 6.21
N VAL A 90 -2.67 9.47 6.89
CA VAL A 90 -1.95 10.74 6.72
C VAL A 90 -0.50 10.61 7.18
N ASP A 91 -0.23 9.93 8.30
CA ASP A 91 1.13 9.71 8.79
C ASP A 91 1.97 8.91 7.79
N VAL A 92 1.37 7.88 7.17
CA VAL A 92 2.02 7.08 6.12
C VAL A 92 2.39 7.97 4.94
N VAL A 93 1.49 8.84 4.51
CA VAL A 93 1.76 9.79 3.42
C VAL A 93 2.86 10.78 3.80
N CYS A 94 2.76 11.41 4.97
CA CYS A 94 3.74 12.39 5.47
C CYS A 94 5.15 11.81 5.61
N THR A 95 5.24 10.53 5.96
CA THR A 95 6.51 9.82 6.11
C THR A 95 7.17 9.54 4.76
N ASN A 96 6.38 9.21 3.73
CA ASN A 96 6.89 8.72 2.45
C ASN A 96 6.93 9.78 1.34
N VAL A 97 6.21 10.89 1.47
CA VAL A 97 6.12 11.95 0.46
C VAL A 97 6.86 13.20 0.93
N GLY A 98 7.59 13.84 0.02
CA GLY A 98 8.30 15.10 0.29
C GLY A 98 7.33 16.23 0.60
N TYR A 99 7.64 17.03 1.62
CA TYR A 99 6.84 18.20 2.00
C TYR A 99 6.64 19.15 0.82
N GLY A 100 5.47 19.79 0.70
CA GLY A 100 5.14 20.68 -0.41
C GLY A 100 4.77 19.98 -1.73
N SER A 101 4.83 18.64 -1.78
CA SER A 101 4.37 17.88 -2.96
C SER A 101 2.86 18.03 -3.17
N MET A 102 2.45 17.97 -4.44
CA MET A 102 1.04 17.82 -4.81
C MET A 102 0.61 16.36 -4.64
N ILE A 103 -0.51 16.14 -3.95
CA ILE A 103 -1.08 14.81 -3.71
C ILE A 103 -2.49 14.76 -4.27
N CYS A 104 -2.72 13.85 -5.22
CA CYS A 104 -4.03 13.53 -5.77
C CYS A 104 -4.63 12.33 -5.03
N THR A 105 -5.83 12.47 -4.49
CA THR A 105 -6.57 11.38 -3.82
C THR A 105 -8.02 11.31 -4.30
N ASP A 106 -8.75 10.31 -3.82
CA ASP A 106 -10.21 10.29 -3.92
C ASP A 106 -10.84 11.19 -2.84
N GLU A 107 -12.16 11.08 -2.66
CA GLU A 107 -12.97 11.83 -1.69
C GLU A 107 -12.91 11.28 -0.25
N TYR A 108 -11.89 10.47 0.09
CA TYR A 108 -11.80 9.89 1.42
C TYR A 108 -11.40 10.90 2.50
N LEU A 109 -12.31 11.13 3.45
CA LEU A 109 -12.20 12.13 4.53
C LEU A 109 -10.84 12.25 5.24
N PRO A 110 -10.11 11.16 5.60
CA PRO A 110 -8.81 11.28 6.24
C PRO A 110 -7.78 12.06 5.43
N TYR A 111 -7.87 12.06 4.10
CA TYR A 111 -6.97 12.85 3.26
C TYR A 111 -7.18 14.36 3.40
N GLY A 112 -8.33 14.82 3.90
CA GLY A 112 -8.60 16.25 4.10
C GLY A 112 -7.63 16.94 5.07
N LYS A 113 -6.85 16.19 5.87
CA LYS A 113 -5.81 16.74 6.75
C LYS A 113 -4.47 16.97 6.04
N LEU A 114 -4.32 16.59 4.78
CA LEU A 114 -3.05 16.73 4.05
C LEU A 114 -2.63 18.20 3.89
N GLU A 115 -3.59 19.11 3.69
CA GLU A 115 -3.31 20.55 3.58
C GLU A 115 -2.71 21.11 4.89
N GLU A 116 -3.23 20.67 6.05
CA GLU A 116 -2.70 21.05 7.37
C GLU A 116 -1.25 20.60 7.58
N HIS A 117 -0.80 19.56 6.86
CA HIS A 117 0.56 19.03 6.90
C HIS A 117 1.47 19.65 5.82
N GLY A 118 0.99 20.67 5.10
CA GLY A 118 1.76 21.44 4.11
C GLY A 118 1.91 20.76 2.75
N PHE A 119 0.96 19.90 2.39
CA PHE A 119 0.84 19.35 1.04
C PHE A 119 -0.18 20.15 0.21
N VAL A 120 0.00 20.17 -1.11
CA VAL A 120 -1.04 20.65 -2.02
C VAL A 120 -1.98 19.49 -2.30
N HIS A 121 -3.18 19.50 -1.73
CA HIS A 121 -4.13 18.39 -1.85
C HIS A 121 -5.14 18.65 -2.97
N GLU A 122 -5.20 17.73 -3.92
CA GLU A 122 -6.19 17.72 -4.98
C GLU A 122 -7.00 16.42 -4.87
N GLN A 123 -8.32 16.49 -5.05
CA GLN A 123 -9.21 15.33 -4.90
C GLN A 123 -10.11 15.16 -6.12
N VAL A 124 -10.39 13.91 -6.48
CA VAL A 124 -11.45 13.56 -7.44
C VAL A 124 -12.68 13.04 -6.69
N ASN A 125 -13.86 13.52 -7.10
CA ASN A 125 -15.12 13.16 -6.46
C ASN A 125 -15.88 12.11 -7.28
N HIS A 126 -15.66 10.84 -6.94
CA HIS A 126 -16.33 9.71 -7.60
C HIS A 126 -17.85 9.73 -7.39
N SER A 127 -18.33 10.25 -6.26
CA SER A 127 -19.78 10.39 -6.00
C SER A 127 -20.47 11.33 -6.98
N LYS A 128 -19.77 12.34 -7.48
CA LYS A 128 -20.22 13.27 -8.53
C LYS A 128 -19.89 12.79 -9.95
N LYS A 129 -19.44 11.54 -10.11
CA LYS A 129 -18.98 10.95 -11.38
C LYS A 129 -17.78 11.69 -11.98
N GLU A 130 -16.97 12.32 -11.14
CA GLU A 130 -15.71 12.93 -11.54
C GLU A 130 -14.59 11.91 -11.36
N TYR A 131 -14.07 11.39 -12.47
CA TYR A 131 -12.99 10.38 -12.45
C TYR A 131 -11.61 10.99 -12.71
N ALA A 132 -11.55 12.13 -13.40
CA ALA A 132 -10.33 12.87 -13.65
C ALA A 132 -10.63 14.34 -13.97
N ARG A 133 -9.76 15.24 -13.51
CA ARG A 133 -9.77 16.66 -13.86
C ARG A 133 -8.42 17.07 -14.41
N GLY A 134 -8.25 16.94 -15.72
CA GLY A 134 -6.95 17.15 -16.37
C GLY A 134 -5.91 16.20 -15.80
N ASN A 135 -4.89 16.75 -15.12
CA ASN A 135 -3.86 15.96 -14.46
C ASN A 135 -4.26 15.46 -13.07
N VAL A 136 -5.39 15.84 -12.48
CA VAL A 136 -5.82 15.35 -11.17
C VAL A 136 -6.61 14.04 -11.35
N HIS A 137 -6.04 12.92 -10.91
CA HIS A 137 -6.66 11.59 -10.92
C HIS A 137 -5.91 10.62 -9.99
N VAL A 138 -6.52 9.48 -9.67
CA VAL A 138 -5.92 8.38 -8.87
C VAL A 138 -5.76 7.06 -9.65
N ASN A 139 -6.01 7.09 -10.97
CA ASN A 139 -6.01 5.92 -11.85
C ASN A 139 -4.74 5.07 -11.77
N ASN A 140 -3.58 5.68 -11.51
CA ASN A 140 -2.34 4.92 -11.39
C ASN A 140 -2.35 4.04 -10.16
N CYS A 141 -2.84 4.56 -9.03
CA CYS A 141 -2.98 3.79 -7.80
C CYS A 141 -4.04 2.70 -7.96
N GLU A 142 -5.21 3.00 -8.54
CA GLU A 142 -6.26 1.99 -8.80
C GLU A 142 -5.72 0.80 -9.62
N CYS A 143 -4.97 1.09 -10.69
CA CYS A 143 -4.34 0.06 -11.51
C CYS A 143 -3.35 -0.81 -10.71
N ARG A 144 -2.52 -0.18 -9.87
CA ARG A 144 -1.53 -0.86 -9.02
C ARG A 144 -2.18 -1.70 -7.93
N SER A 145 -3.25 -1.20 -7.32
CA SER A 145 -4.08 -1.92 -6.36
C SER A 145 -4.69 -3.17 -6.98
N ASN A 146 -5.17 -3.09 -8.23
CA ASN A 146 -5.66 -4.25 -8.97
C ASN A 146 -4.56 -5.28 -9.27
N LEU A 147 -3.39 -4.84 -9.71
CA LEU A 147 -2.24 -5.73 -9.95
C LEU A 147 -1.78 -6.43 -8.66
N TYR A 148 -1.74 -5.70 -7.56
CA TYR A 148 -1.43 -6.25 -6.24
C TYR A 148 -2.42 -7.35 -5.84
N GLN A 149 -3.73 -7.08 -6.00
CA GLN A 149 -4.77 -8.05 -5.68
C GLN A 149 -4.67 -9.33 -6.51
N LEU A 150 -4.28 -9.23 -7.79
CA LEU A 150 -4.02 -10.41 -8.63
C LEU A 150 -2.79 -11.19 -8.16
N TRP A 151 -1.71 -10.49 -7.79
CA TRP A 151 -0.49 -11.10 -7.31
C TRP A 151 -0.71 -11.85 -5.99
N ILE A 152 -1.40 -11.23 -5.02
CA ILE A 152 -1.56 -11.82 -3.68
C ILE A 152 -2.49 -13.04 -3.67
N ARG A 153 -3.40 -13.16 -4.64
CA ARG A 153 -4.27 -14.34 -4.81
C ARG A 153 -3.47 -15.63 -5.01
N LYS A 154 -2.26 -15.56 -5.58
CA LYS A 154 -1.37 -16.71 -5.82
C LYS A 154 -0.99 -17.44 -4.52
N PHE A 155 -0.99 -16.75 -3.38
CA PHE A 155 -0.65 -17.34 -2.08
C PHE A 155 -1.84 -18.06 -1.41
N MET A 156 -3.01 -18.08 -2.06
CA MET A 156 -4.21 -18.81 -1.60
C MET A 156 -4.64 -18.44 -0.17
N GLY A 157 -4.58 -17.14 0.14
CA GLY A 157 -4.84 -16.58 1.46
C GLY A 157 -3.57 -16.39 2.29
N VAL A 158 -3.49 -15.27 2.99
CA VAL A 158 -2.31 -14.81 3.72
C VAL A 158 -2.64 -14.50 5.18
N ASN A 159 -1.61 -14.47 6.02
CA ASN A 159 -1.71 -13.95 7.39
C ASN A 159 -1.65 -12.41 7.36
N LYS A 160 -2.60 -11.72 7.98
CA LYS A 160 -2.63 -10.25 8.08
C LYS A 160 -1.38 -9.65 8.72
N HIS A 161 -0.77 -10.35 9.70
CA HIS A 161 0.46 -9.90 10.34
C HIS A 161 1.68 -9.96 9.40
N ASN A 162 1.63 -10.82 8.38
CA ASN A 162 2.69 -10.93 7.37
C ASN A 162 2.41 -10.05 6.15
N LEU A 163 1.26 -9.35 6.11
CA LEU A 163 0.81 -8.65 4.92
C LEU A 163 1.75 -7.52 4.52
N GLN A 164 2.41 -6.88 5.49
CA GLN A 164 3.45 -5.88 5.22
C GLN A 164 4.58 -6.48 4.39
N THR A 165 5.06 -7.68 4.75
CA THR A 165 6.14 -8.37 4.03
C THR A 165 5.72 -8.70 2.59
N TYR A 166 4.50 -9.21 2.39
CA TYR A 166 3.97 -9.45 1.04
C TYR A 166 3.86 -8.14 0.24
N SER A 167 3.43 -7.06 0.88
CA SER A 167 3.31 -5.73 0.27
C SER A 167 4.64 -5.18 -0.18
N LYS A 168 5.67 -5.27 0.66
CA LYS A 168 7.03 -4.85 0.31
C LYS A 168 7.66 -5.74 -0.76
N ALA A 169 7.42 -7.05 -0.74
CA ALA A 169 7.88 -7.95 -1.79
C ALA A 169 7.27 -7.60 -3.16
N PHE A 170 5.95 -7.35 -3.22
CA PHE A 170 5.31 -6.88 -4.45
C PHE A 170 5.86 -5.52 -4.89
N GLN A 171 5.98 -4.57 -3.96
CA GLN A 171 6.55 -3.24 -4.21
C GLN A 171 7.91 -3.34 -4.90
N PHE A 172 8.80 -4.17 -4.35
CA PHE A 172 10.14 -4.41 -4.88
C PHE A 172 10.08 -4.98 -6.31
N ILE A 173 9.34 -6.07 -6.52
CA ILE A 173 9.20 -6.70 -7.85
C ILE A 173 8.60 -5.71 -8.87
N HIS A 174 7.58 -4.97 -8.46
CA HIS A 174 6.87 -4.03 -9.32
C HIS A 174 7.76 -2.85 -9.74
N ASN A 175 8.55 -2.30 -8.81
CA ASN A 175 9.43 -1.16 -9.09
C ASN A 175 10.64 -1.57 -9.95
N LEU A 176 11.13 -2.81 -9.85
CA LEU A 176 12.24 -3.30 -10.66
C LEU A 176 11.86 -3.75 -12.08
N ARG A 177 10.59 -3.69 -12.46
CA ARG A 177 10.10 -4.14 -13.77
C ARG A 177 10.74 -3.42 -14.95
N SER A 178 11.21 -2.18 -14.75
CA SER A 178 11.84 -1.34 -15.77
C SER A 178 13.35 -1.58 -15.91
N VAL A 179 13.99 -2.28 -14.97
CA VAL A 179 15.44 -2.55 -15.03
C VAL A 179 15.69 -3.62 -16.09
N GLU A 180 16.20 -3.30 -17.27
CA GLU A 180 16.33 -4.29 -18.34
C GLU A 180 17.47 -5.30 -18.07
N ASP A 181 18.55 -4.87 -17.40
CA ASP A 181 19.69 -5.72 -17.12
C ASP A 181 19.39 -6.75 -16.01
N ARG A 182 19.46 -8.02 -16.40
CA ARG A 182 19.30 -9.16 -15.51
C ARG A 182 20.35 -9.18 -14.40
N LYS A 183 21.60 -8.80 -14.68
CA LYS A 183 22.68 -8.79 -13.66
C LYS A 183 22.39 -7.76 -12.58
N GLU A 184 21.95 -6.57 -12.99
CA GLU A 184 21.58 -5.51 -12.07
C GLU A 184 20.36 -5.87 -11.22
N ARG A 185 19.32 -6.48 -11.82
CA ARG A 185 18.19 -7.03 -11.06
C ARG A 185 18.63 -8.05 -10.01
N PHE A 186 19.51 -8.98 -10.37
CA PHE A 186 20.01 -9.98 -9.41
C PHE A 186 20.80 -9.34 -8.28
N ARG A 187 21.61 -8.31 -8.58
CA ARG A 187 22.35 -7.57 -7.56
C ARG A 187 21.41 -6.94 -6.55
N LEU A 188 20.35 -6.28 -7.03
CA LEU A 188 19.33 -5.62 -6.18
C LEU A 188 18.52 -6.61 -5.33
N ILE A 189 18.43 -7.88 -5.72
CA ILE A 189 17.77 -8.93 -4.92
C ILE A 189 18.67 -9.42 -3.78
N LEU A 190 19.98 -9.44 -3.98
CA LEU A 190 20.95 -10.03 -3.05
C LEU A 190 21.52 -9.03 -2.02
N CYS A 191 21.37 -7.73 -2.27
CA CYS A 191 21.80 -6.65 -1.38
C CYS A 191 20.66 -6.16 -0.49
#